data_AF-A0A8T6I7H6-F1
#
_entry.id   AF-A0A8T6I7H6-F1
#
_cell.length_a   1.000
_cell.length_b   1.000
_cell.length_c   1.000
_cell.angle_alpha   90.00
_cell.angle_beta   90.00
_cell.angle_gamma   90.00
#
_symmetry.space_group_name_H-M   'P 1'
#
loop_
_entity.id
_entity.type
_entity.pdbx_description
1 polymer ?
#
loop_
_entity_poly.entity_id
_entity_poly.type
_entity_poly.pdbx_seq_one_letter_code
_entity_poly.pdbx_strand_id
1 'polypeptide(L)'
;MLKTDRVVPVVVFLRRAGRVPASLALGTERRAYLTFEYVACKLAEMPGEDWMDSRNLVARVNLPNMGGYQARRIPTYAASVRGLFELESDPGRREKYLDFIDTYADLDDNERRRYRELYPQEATTMAGMFQTAREESMQQGLNRGRAEGERTLLQRQLRRRFGRLPPEAAARVARASSPDLESWAENLLDAGTLDEVFAPNRRRGSAGDR
;
A
#
# COMPACT_ATOMS: atom_id res chain seq x y z
N MET A 1 17.68 -5.27 -21.56
CA MET A 1 16.60 -6.22 -21.94
C MET A 1 16.60 -7.35 -20.93
N LEU A 2 15.50 -7.57 -20.22
CA LEU A 2 15.34 -8.73 -19.34
C LEU A 2 15.35 -9.99 -20.22
N LYS A 3 16.29 -10.91 -19.94
CA LYS A 3 16.39 -12.22 -20.60
C LYS A 3 15.25 -13.12 -20.10
N THR A 4 14.04 -12.90 -20.59
CA THR A 4 12.88 -13.74 -20.27
C THR A 4 12.65 -14.70 -21.43
N ASP A 5 13.23 -15.90 -21.34
CA ASP A 5 13.20 -16.87 -22.44
C ASP A 5 11.93 -17.76 -22.43
N ARG A 6 11.14 -17.71 -21.35
CA ARG A 6 9.91 -18.50 -21.17
C ARG A 6 8.87 -17.77 -20.32
N VAL A 7 7.60 -17.92 -20.70
CA VAL A 7 6.44 -17.46 -19.93
C VAL A 7 5.51 -18.63 -19.72
N VAL A 8 5.16 -18.91 -18.46
CA VAL A 8 4.14 -19.92 -18.10
C VAL A 8 2.98 -19.19 -17.46
N PRO A 9 1.83 -19.08 -18.14
CA PRO A 9 0.67 -18.42 -17.57
C PRO A 9 -0.03 -19.33 -16.54
N VAL A 10 -0.24 -18.79 -15.35
CA VAL A 10 -1.00 -19.42 -14.27
C VAL A 10 -2.19 -18.54 -13.95
N VAL A 11 -3.38 -19.13 -13.88
CA VAL A 11 -4.61 -18.40 -13.51
C VAL A 11 -5.12 -18.96 -12.19
N VAL A 12 -5.27 -18.08 -11.20
CA VAL A 12 -5.71 -18.43 -9.85
C VAL A 12 -7.20 -18.09 -9.71
N PHE A 13 -8.01 -19.10 -9.42
CA PHE A 13 -9.44 -18.96 -9.16
C PHE A 13 -9.68 -19.01 -7.65
N LEU A 14 -10.12 -17.87 -7.09
CA LEU A 14 -10.39 -17.73 -5.65
C LEU A 14 -11.72 -18.35 -5.22
N ARG A 15 -12.66 -18.49 -6.16
CA ARG A 15 -13.99 -19.06 -5.92
C ARG A 15 -14.17 -20.34 -6.72
N ARG A 16 -15.12 -21.17 -6.30
CA ARG A 16 -15.57 -22.30 -7.13
C ARG A 16 -16.10 -21.74 -8.43
N ALA A 17 -15.31 -21.87 -9.48
CA ALA A 17 -15.75 -21.71 -10.84
C ALA A 17 -16.21 -23.09 -11.34
N GLY A 18 -17.23 -23.11 -12.19
CA GLY A 18 -17.68 -24.36 -12.83
C GLY A 18 -16.61 -24.92 -13.77
N ARG A 19 -17.02 -25.48 -14.91
CA ARG A 19 -16.06 -25.96 -15.91
C ARG A 19 -15.35 -24.76 -16.56
N VAL A 20 -14.18 -24.41 -16.02
CA VAL A 20 -13.30 -23.38 -16.59
C VAL A 20 -12.59 -23.97 -17.83
N PRO A 21 -12.60 -23.29 -18.99
CA PRO A 21 -11.92 -23.78 -20.18
C PRO A 21 -10.40 -23.77 -19.98
N ALA A 22 -9.73 -24.88 -20.30
CA ALA A 22 -8.27 -25.02 -20.18
C ALA A 22 -7.48 -24.22 -21.23
N SER A 23 -8.16 -23.79 -22.29
CA SER A 23 -7.60 -22.94 -23.32
C SER A 23 -8.59 -21.87 -23.78
N LEU A 24 -8.06 -20.73 -24.19
CA LEU A 24 -8.81 -19.63 -24.79
C LEU A 24 -8.30 -19.43 -26.21
N ALA A 25 -9.22 -19.43 -27.17
CA ALA A 25 -8.90 -19.16 -28.57
C ALA A 25 -9.50 -17.82 -28.98
N LEU A 26 -8.66 -16.89 -29.46
CA LEU A 26 -9.09 -15.65 -30.08
C LEU A 26 -9.13 -15.85 -31.60
N GLY A 27 -10.30 -15.67 -32.20
CA GLY A 27 -10.53 -16.00 -33.60
C GLY A 27 -11.89 -15.53 -34.13
N THR A 28 -12.16 -15.91 -35.37
CA THR A 28 -13.50 -15.92 -35.95
C THR A 28 -14.14 -17.31 -35.77
N GLU A 29 -15.42 -17.45 -36.10
CA GLU A 29 -16.12 -18.75 -36.12
C GLU A 29 -15.43 -19.82 -36.97
N ARG A 30 -14.64 -19.41 -37.98
CA ARG A 30 -13.99 -20.32 -38.94
C ARG A 30 -12.49 -20.47 -38.74
N ARG A 31 -11.85 -19.62 -37.92
CA ARG A 31 -10.39 -19.60 -37.77
C ARG A 31 -9.94 -18.98 -36.46
N ALA A 32 -9.09 -19.69 -35.72
CA ALA A 32 -8.37 -19.16 -34.56
C ALA A 32 -7.05 -18.47 -35.00
N TYR A 33 -6.74 -17.32 -34.40
CA TYR A 33 -5.51 -16.55 -34.63
C TYR A 33 -4.54 -16.61 -33.45
N LEU A 34 -5.05 -16.79 -32.24
CA LEU A 34 -4.25 -16.93 -31.02
C LEU A 34 -4.89 -17.98 -30.13
N THR A 35 -4.11 -18.95 -29.65
CA THR A 35 -4.52 -19.91 -28.63
C THR A 35 -3.68 -19.70 -27.39
N PHE A 36 -4.33 -19.63 -26.25
CA PHE A 36 -3.71 -19.46 -24.95
C PHE A 36 -4.06 -20.64 -24.07
N GLU A 37 -3.05 -21.36 -23.60
CA GLU A 37 -3.18 -22.41 -22.59
C GLU A 37 -2.62 -21.90 -21.28
N TYR A 38 -3.18 -22.33 -20.16
CA TYR A 38 -2.70 -21.91 -18.85
C TYR A 38 -2.88 -23.00 -17.80
N VAL A 39 -2.10 -22.89 -16.73
CA VAL A 39 -2.24 -23.75 -15.56
C VAL A 39 -3.31 -23.16 -14.66
N ALA A 40 -4.44 -23.86 -14.52
CA ALA A 40 -5.52 -23.46 -13.63
C ALA A 40 -5.22 -23.88 -12.18
N CYS A 41 -5.14 -22.91 -11.27
CA CYS A 41 -5.04 -23.14 -9.83
C CYS A 41 -6.36 -22.73 -9.18
N LYS A 42 -7.15 -23.70 -8.71
CA LYS A 42 -8.49 -23.45 -8.16
C LYS A 42 -8.49 -23.61 -6.65
N LEU A 43 -8.25 -22.53 -5.94
CA LEU A 43 -8.04 -22.55 -4.48
C LEU A 43 -9.26 -23.14 -3.75
N ALA A 44 -10.48 -22.78 -4.15
CA ALA A 44 -11.70 -23.25 -3.51
C ALA A 44 -11.98 -24.77 -3.67
N GLU A 45 -11.22 -25.46 -4.53
CA GLU A 45 -11.24 -26.92 -4.70
C GLU A 45 -10.08 -27.60 -3.93
N MET A 46 -9.10 -26.84 -3.44
CA MET A 46 -7.96 -27.34 -2.66
C MET A 46 -8.33 -27.41 -1.18
N PRO A 47 -8.20 -28.56 -0.48
CA PRO A 47 -8.48 -28.64 0.95
C PRO A 47 -7.49 -27.79 1.75
N GLY A 48 -7.95 -26.70 2.37
CA GLY A 48 -7.08 -25.77 3.09
C GLY A 48 -6.36 -26.41 4.29
N GLU A 49 -6.94 -27.45 4.88
CA GLU A 49 -6.34 -28.20 6.00
C GLU A 49 -4.96 -28.79 5.65
N ASP A 50 -4.76 -29.23 4.41
CA ASP A 50 -3.49 -29.79 3.94
C ASP A 50 -2.37 -28.74 3.88
N TRP A 51 -2.72 -27.45 3.91
CA TRP A 51 -1.81 -26.32 3.73
C TRP A 51 -1.61 -25.48 4.98
N MET A 52 -2.28 -25.83 6.09
CA MET A 52 -2.24 -25.05 7.33
C MET A 52 -0.84 -24.92 7.93
N ASP A 53 0.05 -25.89 7.66
CA ASP A 53 1.46 -25.87 8.12
C ASP A 53 2.46 -25.76 6.95
N SER A 54 1.96 -25.35 5.77
CA SER A 54 2.82 -25.18 4.59
C SER A 54 3.89 -24.11 4.82
N ARG A 55 5.09 -24.34 4.26
CA ARG A 55 6.16 -23.33 4.16
C ARG A 55 6.02 -22.42 2.94
N ASN A 56 4.95 -22.58 2.17
CA ASN A 56 4.65 -21.72 1.03
C ASN A 56 3.80 -20.52 1.50
N LEU A 57 4.41 -19.34 1.51
CA LEU A 57 3.74 -18.10 1.90
C LEU A 57 2.45 -17.87 1.10
N VAL A 58 2.46 -18.10 -0.22
CA VAL A 58 1.29 -17.91 -1.08
C VAL A 58 0.15 -18.83 -0.66
N ALA A 59 0.45 -20.08 -0.28
CA ALA A 59 -0.56 -21.01 0.23
C ALA A 59 -1.11 -20.53 1.58
N ARG A 60 -0.23 -20.10 2.50
CA ARG A 60 -0.62 -19.63 3.85
C ARG A 60 -1.52 -18.41 3.82
N VAL A 61 -1.20 -17.41 3.00
CA VAL A 61 -2.03 -16.19 2.89
C VAL A 61 -3.36 -16.45 2.15
N ASN A 62 -3.47 -17.54 1.39
CA ASN A 62 -4.67 -17.92 0.63
C ASN A 62 -5.56 -18.95 1.31
N LEU A 63 -5.22 -19.42 2.50
CA LEU A 63 -6.03 -20.35 3.28
C LEU A 63 -7.52 -19.93 3.40
N PRO A 64 -7.90 -18.64 3.56
CA PRO A 64 -9.30 -18.22 3.53
C PRO A 64 -10.03 -18.46 2.20
N ASN A 65 -9.28 -18.52 1.09
CA ASN A 65 -9.80 -18.79 -0.25
C ASN A 65 -9.84 -20.29 -0.59
N MET A 66 -9.35 -21.15 0.30
CA MET A 66 -9.24 -22.59 0.06
C MET A 66 -10.51 -23.35 0.46
N GLY A 67 -10.67 -24.53 -0.12
CA GLY A 67 -11.75 -25.46 0.21
C GLY A 67 -11.75 -25.82 1.71
N GLY A 68 -12.94 -25.96 2.29
CA GLY A 68 -13.09 -26.29 3.70
C GLY A 68 -13.01 -25.11 4.67
N TYR A 69 -12.66 -23.89 4.21
CA TYR A 69 -12.55 -22.72 5.08
C TYR A 69 -13.78 -22.47 5.95
N GLN A 70 -14.99 -22.55 5.35
CA GLN A 70 -16.25 -22.30 6.07
C GLN A 70 -16.50 -23.27 7.23
N ALA A 71 -15.94 -24.47 7.20
CA ALA A 71 -16.08 -25.44 8.29
C ALA A 71 -15.12 -25.16 9.46
N ARG A 72 -14.00 -24.46 9.23
CA ARG A 72 -12.92 -24.22 10.20
C ARG A 72 -12.35 -22.81 10.13
N ARG A 73 -13.23 -21.81 10.08
CA ARG A 73 -12.88 -20.41 9.82
C ARG A 73 -11.79 -19.87 10.75
N ILE A 74 -11.98 -20.00 12.06
CA ILE A 74 -11.05 -19.45 13.07
C ILE A 74 -9.68 -20.15 13.04
N PRO A 75 -9.55 -21.49 13.12
CA PRO A 75 -8.24 -22.14 13.04
C PRO A 75 -7.51 -21.88 11.72
N THR A 76 -8.22 -21.86 10.60
CA THR A 76 -7.64 -21.59 9.28
C THR A 76 -7.15 -20.14 9.17
N TYR A 77 -7.90 -19.18 9.71
CA TYR A 77 -7.46 -17.79 9.81
C TYR A 77 -6.21 -17.65 10.69
N ALA A 78 -6.20 -18.27 11.87
CA ALA A 78 -5.03 -18.27 12.76
C ALA A 78 -3.79 -18.85 12.08
N ALA A 79 -3.93 -19.96 11.36
CA ALA A 79 -2.84 -20.52 10.56
C ALA A 79 -2.37 -19.58 9.45
N SER A 80 -3.27 -18.81 8.83
CA SER A 80 -2.90 -17.80 7.82
C SER A 80 -2.01 -16.71 8.44
N VAL A 81 -2.47 -16.13 9.56
CA VAL A 81 -1.77 -15.07 10.28
C VAL A 81 -0.41 -15.57 10.79
N ARG A 82 -0.38 -16.73 11.46
CA ARG A 82 0.87 -17.34 11.93
C ARG A 82 1.87 -17.54 10.80
N GLY A 83 1.42 -18.13 9.68
CA GLY A 83 2.27 -18.40 8.53
C GLY A 83 2.81 -17.14 7.87
N LEU A 84 2.01 -16.06 7.84
CA LEU A 84 2.46 -14.76 7.35
C LEU A 84 3.65 -14.24 8.18
N PHE A 85 3.53 -14.24 9.51
CA PHE A 85 4.59 -13.74 10.38
C PHE A 85 5.84 -14.64 10.41
N GLU A 86 5.67 -15.95 10.23
CA GLU A 86 6.76 -16.92 10.14
C GLU A 86 7.56 -16.79 8.83
N LEU A 87 6.90 -16.51 7.70
CA LEU A 87 7.49 -16.68 6.37
C LEU A 87 7.82 -15.38 5.63
N GLU A 88 7.13 -14.27 5.92
CA GLU A 88 7.45 -12.96 5.36
C GLU A 88 8.20 -12.14 6.40
N SER A 89 9.27 -11.45 6.03
CA SER A 89 10.07 -10.62 6.93
C SER A 89 9.84 -9.12 6.72
N ASP A 90 9.42 -8.71 5.52
CA ASP A 90 9.19 -7.31 5.18
C ASP A 90 7.90 -6.78 5.83
N PRO A 91 7.98 -5.75 6.70
CA PRO A 91 6.81 -5.21 7.39
C PRO A 91 5.72 -4.68 6.44
N GLY A 92 6.11 -4.03 5.34
CA GLY A 92 5.16 -3.46 4.38
C GLY A 92 4.41 -4.54 3.59
N ARG A 93 5.04 -5.68 3.30
CA ARG A 93 4.37 -6.85 2.71
C ARG A 93 3.47 -7.55 3.72
N ARG A 94 3.91 -7.69 4.98
CA ARG A 94 3.06 -8.23 6.05
C ARG A 94 1.76 -7.43 6.17
N GLU A 95 1.82 -6.10 6.09
CA GLU A 95 0.63 -5.26 6.21
C GLU A 95 -0.36 -5.54 5.07
N LYS A 96 0.16 -5.52 3.83
CA LYS A 96 -0.64 -5.81 2.63
C LYS A 96 -1.25 -7.20 2.63
N TYR A 97 -0.50 -8.20 3.07
CA TYR A 97 -0.98 -9.58 3.11
C TYR A 97 -1.93 -9.82 4.29
N LEU A 98 -1.75 -9.14 5.41
CA LEU A 98 -2.68 -9.21 6.53
C LEU A 98 -4.04 -8.59 6.14
N ASP A 99 -4.05 -7.42 5.50
CA ASP A 99 -5.26 -6.80 4.96
C ASP A 99 -5.98 -7.71 3.96
N PHE A 100 -5.21 -8.36 3.09
CA PHE A 100 -5.74 -9.38 2.17
C PHE A 100 -6.39 -10.55 2.93
N ILE A 101 -5.70 -11.13 3.92
CA ILE A 101 -6.22 -12.25 4.72
C ILE A 101 -7.52 -11.82 5.42
N ASP A 102 -7.53 -10.67 6.07
CA ASP A 102 -8.69 -10.13 6.80
C ASP A 102 -9.90 -9.92 5.88
N THR A 103 -9.67 -9.39 4.68
CA THR A 103 -10.70 -9.13 3.68
C THR A 103 -11.38 -10.41 3.21
N TYR A 104 -10.61 -11.47 2.92
CA TYR A 104 -11.17 -12.73 2.41
C TYR A 104 -11.65 -13.68 3.50
N ALA A 105 -11.12 -13.55 4.72
CA ALA A 105 -11.59 -14.32 5.86
C ALA A 105 -13.02 -13.92 6.27
N ASP A 106 -13.32 -12.62 6.20
CA ASP A 106 -14.65 -12.07 6.49
C ASP A 106 -15.18 -12.57 7.86
N LEU A 107 -14.30 -12.61 8.87
CA LEU A 107 -14.67 -13.03 10.22
C LEU A 107 -15.59 -11.99 10.87
N ASP A 108 -16.71 -12.46 11.44
CA ASP A 108 -17.64 -11.61 12.18
C ASP A 108 -17.10 -11.24 13.58
N ASP A 109 -17.81 -10.36 14.28
CA ASP A 109 -17.39 -9.88 15.60
C ASP A 109 -17.30 -10.99 16.66
N ASN A 110 -18.18 -12.00 16.59
CA ASN A 110 -18.16 -13.13 17.52
C ASN A 110 -16.95 -14.02 17.23
N GLU A 111 -16.68 -14.31 15.95
CA GLU A 111 -15.54 -15.08 15.49
C GLU A 111 -14.22 -14.39 15.84
N ARG A 112 -14.13 -13.05 15.67
CA ARG A 112 -12.96 -12.26 16.05
C ARG A 112 -12.70 -12.24 17.55
N ARG A 113 -13.76 -12.23 18.39
CA ARG A 113 -13.59 -12.37 19.84
C ARG A 113 -13.05 -13.75 20.20
N ARG A 114 -13.64 -14.79 19.62
CA ARG A 114 -13.23 -16.18 19.86
C ARG A 114 -11.82 -16.48 19.33
N TYR A 115 -11.43 -15.86 18.22
CA TYR A 115 -10.05 -15.88 17.71
C TYR A 115 -9.07 -15.31 18.75
N ARG A 116 -9.37 -14.13 19.31
CA ARG A 116 -8.52 -13.49 20.34
C ARG A 116 -8.38 -14.34 21.61
N GLU A 117 -9.44 -15.06 21.98
CA GLU A 117 -9.42 -15.96 23.14
C GLU A 117 -8.61 -17.23 22.88
N LEU A 118 -8.76 -17.84 21.70
CA LEU A 118 -8.11 -19.11 21.36
C LEU A 118 -6.65 -18.95 20.89
N TYR A 119 -6.33 -17.82 20.27
CA TYR A 119 -5.03 -17.52 19.64
C TYR A 119 -4.50 -16.15 20.12
N PRO A 120 -4.26 -15.99 21.44
CA PRO A 120 -3.89 -14.70 22.01
C PRO A 120 -2.53 -14.18 21.49
N GLN A 121 -1.59 -15.07 21.17
CA GLN A 121 -0.27 -14.68 20.68
C GLN A 121 -0.37 -14.02 19.31
N GLU A 122 -1.03 -14.69 18.35
CA GLU A 122 -1.26 -14.16 17.00
C GLU A 122 -2.07 -12.86 17.04
N ALA A 123 -3.08 -12.79 17.92
CA ALA A 123 -3.87 -11.59 18.13
C ALA A 123 -3.04 -10.41 18.65
N THR A 124 -2.15 -10.62 19.62
CA THR A 124 -1.26 -9.59 20.15
C THR A 124 -0.28 -9.10 19.08
N THR A 125 0.30 -10.02 18.29
CA THR A 125 1.19 -9.66 17.18
C THR A 125 0.50 -8.77 16.15
N MET A 126 -0.72 -9.13 15.75
CA MET A 126 -1.51 -8.30 14.85
C MET A 126 -1.82 -6.92 15.45
N ALA A 127 -2.26 -6.87 16.70
CA ALA A 127 -2.63 -5.61 17.36
C ALA A 127 -1.46 -4.63 17.42
N GLY A 128 -0.25 -5.12 17.75
CA GLY A 128 0.96 -4.30 17.74
C GLY A 128 1.26 -3.71 16.35
N MET A 129 1.10 -4.52 15.31
CA MET A 129 1.33 -4.10 13.93
C MET A 129 0.34 -3.01 13.47
N PHE A 130 -0.96 -3.19 13.74
CA PHE A 130 -1.97 -2.17 13.40
C PHE A 130 -1.75 -0.85 14.15
N GLN A 131 -1.27 -0.92 15.39
CA GLN A 131 -0.95 0.27 16.17
C GLN A 131 0.18 1.08 15.50
N THR A 132 1.28 0.42 15.13
CA THR A 132 2.40 1.06 14.43
C THR A 132 1.97 1.64 13.08
N ALA A 133 1.23 0.88 12.27
CA ALA A 133 0.74 1.36 10.97
C ALA A 133 -0.17 2.59 11.11
N ARG A 134 -1.04 2.61 12.13
CA ARG A 134 -1.91 3.74 12.43
C ARG A 134 -1.12 4.99 12.84
N GLU A 135 -0.09 4.83 13.66
CA GLU A 135 0.79 5.92 14.08
C GLU A 135 1.54 6.52 12.88
N GLU A 136 2.11 5.68 12.01
CA GLU A 136 2.78 6.11 10.79
C GLU A 136 1.83 6.83 9.84
N SER A 137 0.64 6.26 9.60
CA SER A 137 -0.39 6.87 8.76
C SER A 137 -0.84 8.23 9.32
N MET A 138 -0.98 8.35 10.64
CA MET A 138 -1.35 9.62 11.29
C MET A 138 -0.24 10.65 11.11
N GLN A 139 1.02 10.26 11.33
CA GLN A 139 2.16 11.16 11.18
C GLN A 139 2.31 11.64 9.73
N GLN A 140 2.14 10.75 8.75
CA GLN A 140 2.14 11.12 7.33
C GLN A 140 1.00 12.08 7.00
N GLY A 141 -0.20 11.84 7.52
CA GLY A 141 -1.36 12.72 7.36
C GLY A 141 -1.12 14.12 7.93
N LEU A 142 -0.56 14.21 9.14
CA LEU A 142 -0.20 15.47 9.78
C LEU A 142 0.86 16.24 8.98
N ASN A 143 1.93 15.56 8.56
CA ASN A 143 3.01 16.17 7.78
C ASN A 143 2.49 16.69 6.44
N ARG A 144 1.64 15.92 5.76
CA ARG A 144 1.02 16.33 4.50
C ARG A 144 0.10 17.54 4.70
N GLY A 145 -0.76 17.52 5.71
CA GLY A 145 -1.67 18.61 6.03
C GLY A 145 -0.92 19.91 6.37
N ARG A 146 0.18 19.81 7.13
CA ARG A 146 1.06 20.95 7.43
C ARG A 146 1.67 21.53 6.15
N ALA A 147 2.25 20.70 5.29
CA ALA A 147 2.87 21.16 4.04
C ALA A 147 1.84 21.78 3.09
N GLU A 148 0.63 21.22 2.98
CA GLU A 148 -0.47 21.81 2.20
C GLU A 148 -0.92 23.17 2.79
N GLY A 149 -0.95 23.29 4.12
CA GLY A 149 -1.20 24.54 4.84
C GLY A 149 -0.14 25.62 4.56
N GLU A 150 1.15 25.26 4.65
CA GLU A 150 2.29 26.13 4.35
C GLU A 150 2.22 26.66 2.90
N ARG A 151 1.96 25.79 1.92
CA ARG A 151 1.76 26.18 0.51
C ARG A 151 0.62 27.18 0.35
N THR A 152 -0.52 26.87 0.95
CA THR A 152 -1.73 27.70 0.85
C THR A 152 -1.50 29.08 1.46
N LEU A 153 -0.86 29.13 2.63
CA LEU A 153 -0.52 30.36 3.30
C LEU A 153 0.49 31.18 2.49
N LEU A 154 1.57 30.57 2.02
CA LEU A 154 2.59 31.25 1.23
C LEU A 154 2.01 31.83 -0.06
N GLN A 155 1.18 31.06 -0.79
CA GLN A 155 0.49 31.58 -1.98
C GLN A 155 -0.41 32.77 -1.66
N ARG A 156 -1.14 32.74 -0.54
CA ARG A 156 -1.99 33.86 -0.12
C ARG A 156 -1.15 35.10 0.21
N GLN A 157 -0.01 34.94 0.87
CA GLN A 157 0.86 36.06 1.20
C GLN A 157 1.54 36.66 -0.02
N LEU A 158 2.03 35.81 -0.95
CA LEU A 158 2.58 36.27 -2.22
C LEU A 158 1.54 37.03 -3.05
N ARG A 159 0.29 36.55 -3.08
CA ARG A 159 -0.81 37.27 -3.75
C ARG A 159 -1.13 38.61 -3.12
N ARG A 160 -1.02 38.71 -1.79
CA ARG A 160 -1.23 39.97 -1.06
C ARG A 160 -0.13 40.99 -1.32
N ARG A 161 1.14 40.57 -1.35
CA ARG A 161 2.29 41.47 -1.53
C ARG A 161 2.52 41.86 -2.99
N PHE A 162 2.38 40.91 -3.93
CA PHE A 162 2.75 41.09 -5.33
C PHE A 162 1.55 41.08 -6.30
N GLY A 163 0.33 40.89 -5.81
CA GLY A 163 -0.87 40.82 -6.65
C GLY A 163 -1.05 39.47 -7.33
N ARG A 164 -1.54 39.45 -8.58
CA ARG A 164 -1.80 38.17 -9.28
C ARG A 164 -0.48 37.44 -9.55
N LEU A 165 -0.34 36.23 -8.99
CA LEU A 165 0.84 35.39 -9.22
C LEU A 165 0.89 34.87 -10.66
N PRO A 166 2.06 34.91 -11.32
CA PRO A 166 2.29 34.19 -12.57
C PRO A 166 2.04 32.68 -12.41
N PRO A 167 1.56 31.97 -13.46
CA PRO A 167 1.31 30.53 -13.39
C PRO A 167 2.53 29.71 -12.94
N GLU A 168 3.73 30.11 -13.38
CA GLU A 168 4.99 29.45 -13.03
C GLU A 168 5.31 29.58 -11.54
N ALA A 169 5.12 30.76 -10.95
CA ALA A 169 5.32 30.99 -9.52
C ALA A 169 4.33 30.16 -8.68
N ALA A 170 3.06 30.09 -9.09
CA ALA A 170 2.06 29.27 -8.42
C ALA A 170 2.39 27.76 -8.49
N ALA A 171 2.85 27.28 -9.65
CA ALA A 171 3.28 25.90 -9.83
C ALA A 171 4.53 25.58 -9.00
N ARG A 172 5.47 26.52 -8.88
CA ARG A 172 6.68 26.39 -8.07
C ARG A 172 6.34 26.22 -6.59
N VAL A 173 5.41 27.00 -6.05
CA VAL A 173 4.90 26.84 -4.68
C VAL A 173 4.12 25.54 -4.48
N ALA A 174 3.33 25.13 -5.46
CA ALA A 174 2.57 23.87 -5.36
C ALA A 174 3.47 22.63 -5.25
N ARG A 175 4.67 22.66 -5.85
CA ARG A 175 5.61 21.53 -5.89
C ARG A 175 6.76 21.63 -4.86
N ALA A 176 6.84 22.74 -4.15
CA ALA A 176 7.92 23.01 -3.20
C ALA A 176 7.93 22.02 -2.04
N SER A 177 9.13 21.68 -1.56
CA SER A 177 9.32 20.93 -0.33
C SER A 177 9.06 21.81 0.90
N SER A 178 8.81 21.23 2.09
CA SER A 178 8.65 22.03 3.32
C SER A 178 9.85 22.96 3.59
N PRO A 179 11.13 22.52 3.45
CA PRO A 179 12.28 23.41 3.59
C PRO A 179 12.28 24.60 2.60
N ASP A 180 11.84 24.38 1.36
CA ASP A 180 11.72 25.47 0.39
C ASP A 180 10.62 26.47 0.80
N LEU A 181 9.48 25.96 1.28
CA LEU A 181 8.37 26.79 1.74
C LEU A 181 8.74 27.64 2.95
N GLU A 182 9.46 27.07 3.91
CA GLU A 182 9.99 27.79 5.08
C GLU A 182 10.97 28.88 4.65
N SER A 183 11.95 28.55 3.80
CA SER A 183 12.91 29.54 3.28
C SER A 183 12.23 30.67 2.50
N TRP A 184 11.23 30.37 1.69
CA TRP A 184 10.50 31.39 0.93
C TRP A 184 9.59 32.23 1.83
N ALA A 185 9.03 31.66 2.90
CA ALA A 185 8.28 32.42 3.90
C ALA A 185 9.17 33.42 4.63
N GLU A 186 10.41 33.07 4.94
CA GLU A 186 11.42 33.99 5.51
C GLU A 186 11.81 35.08 4.51
N ASN A 187 12.20 34.70 3.30
CA ASN A 187 12.58 35.64 2.25
C ASN A 187 11.45 36.63 1.93
N LEU A 188 10.18 36.18 2.02
CA LEU A 188 9.01 37.00 1.78
C LEU A 188 8.90 38.19 2.75
N LEU A 189 9.59 38.20 3.89
CA LEU A 189 9.56 39.35 4.80
C LEU A 189 10.27 40.56 4.20
N ASP A 190 11.43 40.34 3.57
CA ASP A 190 12.30 41.42 3.09
C ASP A 190 12.27 41.60 1.56
N ALA A 191 11.89 40.57 0.80
CA ALA A 191 11.98 40.54 -0.66
C ALA A 191 11.13 41.61 -1.38
N GLY A 192 11.74 42.42 -2.24
CA GLY A 192 11.07 43.38 -3.11
C GLY A 192 10.42 42.76 -4.35
N THR A 193 10.83 41.53 -4.71
CA THR A 193 10.38 40.84 -5.92
C THR A 193 10.12 39.35 -5.69
N LEU A 194 9.37 38.70 -6.59
CA LEU A 194 9.15 37.24 -6.53
C LEU A 194 10.45 36.44 -6.70
N ASP A 195 11.39 36.94 -7.49
CA ASP A 195 12.68 36.28 -7.71
C ASP A 195 13.53 36.27 -6.44
N GLU A 196 13.50 37.35 -5.67
CA GLU A 196 14.14 37.42 -4.35
C GLU A 196 13.50 36.46 -3.34
N VAL A 197 12.18 36.29 -3.38
CA VAL A 197 11.51 35.29 -2.52
C VAL A 197 12.02 33.88 -2.83
N PHE A 198 12.11 33.55 -4.11
CA PHE A 198 12.48 32.21 -4.55
C PHE A 198 14.00 31.97 -4.64
N ALA A 199 14.81 32.96 -4.25
CA ALA A 199 16.25 32.83 -4.21
C ALA A 199 16.68 31.87 -3.08
N PRO A 200 17.72 31.04 -3.29
CA PRO A 200 18.25 30.21 -2.23
C PRO A 200 18.78 31.08 -1.10
N ASN A 201 18.43 30.75 0.15
CA ASN A 201 18.86 31.48 1.33
C ASN A 201 20.39 31.46 1.40
N ARG A 202 21.06 32.59 1.12
CA ARG A 202 22.49 32.73 1.40
C ARG A 202 22.59 32.77 2.92
N ARG A 203 22.96 31.66 3.55
CA ARG A 203 23.28 31.63 4.98
C ARG A 203 24.06 32.91 5.31
N ARG A 204 23.54 33.75 6.20
CA ARG A 204 24.33 34.80 6.84
C ARG A 204 25.49 34.08 7.52
N GLY A 205 26.61 33.98 6.82
CA GLY A 205 27.88 33.66 7.44
C GLY A 205 28.09 34.68 8.53
N SER A 206 28.31 34.18 9.75
CA SER A 206 28.80 34.93 10.88
C SER A 206 29.95 35.84 10.46
N ALA A 207 29.64 37.12 10.25
CA ALA A 207 30.58 38.22 10.28
C ALA A 207 30.27 38.99 11.57
N GLY A 208 31.22 38.94 12.49
CA GLY A 208 31.18 39.48 13.85
C GLY A 208 32.45 39.00 14.55
N ASP A 209 33.64 39.40 14.11
CA ASP A 209 34.32 40.68 14.39
C ASP A 209 35.26 40.50 15.59
N ARG A 210 36.57 40.46 15.26
CA ARG A 210 37.78 40.73 16.05
C ARG A 210 38.12 39.89 17.27
#